data_AF-A0A1X1QV55-F1
#
_entry.id   AF-A0A1X1QV55-F1
#
_cell.length_a   1.000
_cell.length_b   1.000
_cell.length_c   1.000
_cell.angle_alpha   90.00
_cell.angle_beta   90.00
_cell.angle_gamma   90.00
#
_symmetry.space_group_name_H-M   'P 1'
#
loop_
_entity.id
_entity.type
_entity.pdbx_description
1 polymer ?
#
loop_
_entity_poly.entity_id
_entity_poly.type
_entity_poly.pdbx_seq_one_letter_code
_entity_poly.pdbx_strand_id
1 'polypeptide(L)'
;MAQNKSQSVASLYTDINNVNYFRQQNLSSLTPVTEGKASWPALIEDIKQILRVFKPDIIVTPYPAIDWHTDHKLSTLAVIAAIQELGLQQGRLFLYTNHLTANNYFPYGQQGELVSIPPDFNQSLYFDSIYSYQLAKPKEKIFALEAMHDLRLDTSWLSVPGAFKILWTTLGNKLLLKDQTYFRRAVRANELFLVVDFSSLYKIETINSLMEAAH
;
A
#
# COMPACT_ATOMS: atom_id res chain seq x y z
N MET A 1 -17.30 -4.60 1.83
CA MET A 1 -17.75 -3.40 1.07
C MET A 1 -17.85 -3.65 -0.43
N ALA A 2 -16.79 -4.07 -1.14
CA ALA A 2 -16.82 -4.18 -2.60
C ALA A 2 -17.82 -5.20 -3.19
N GLN A 3 -18.13 -6.28 -2.46
CA GLN A 3 -19.09 -7.32 -2.90
C GLN A 3 -20.56 -6.94 -2.65
N ASN A 4 -20.85 -6.14 -1.63
CA ASN A 4 -22.20 -5.64 -1.33
C ASN A 4 -22.14 -4.12 -1.11
N LYS A 5 -22.09 -3.39 -2.23
CA LYS A 5 -21.58 -2.01 -2.30
C LYS A 5 -22.33 -1.04 -1.38
N SER A 6 -23.66 -1.14 -1.33
CA SER A 6 -24.51 -0.21 -0.58
C SER A 6 -24.60 -0.51 0.92
N GLN A 7 -24.15 -1.70 1.36
CA GLN A 7 -24.23 -2.09 2.76
C GLN A 7 -23.13 -1.40 3.58
N SER A 8 -23.52 -0.81 4.71
CA SER A 8 -22.56 -0.27 5.66
C SER A 8 -21.79 -1.40 6.34
N VAL A 9 -20.48 -1.28 6.46
CA VAL A 9 -19.61 -2.27 7.14
C VAL A 9 -19.02 -1.63 8.38
N ALA A 10 -19.11 -2.33 9.52
CA ALA A 10 -18.52 -1.91 10.77
C ALA A 10 -17.02 -2.24 10.83
N SER A 11 -16.26 -1.43 11.56
CA SER A 11 -14.85 -1.69 11.86
C SER A 11 -14.71 -2.97 12.69
N LEU A 12 -13.79 -3.86 12.30
CA LEU A 12 -13.58 -5.15 12.97
C LEU A 12 -13.29 -5.04 14.47
N TYR A 13 -12.57 -3.98 14.88
CA TYR A 13 -12.07 -3.84 16.25
C TYR A 13 -12.92 -2.94 17.15
N THR A 14 -13.72 -2.06 16.55
CA THR A 14 -14.49 -1.04 17.30
C THR A 14 -15.99 -1.15 17.09
N ASP A 15 -16.42 -1.95 16.12
CA ASP A 15 -17.81 -2.09 15.67
C ASP A 15 -18.45 -0.77 15.19
N ILE A 16 -17.63 0.26 14.97
CA ILE A 16 -18.06 1.57 14.48
C ILE A 16 -18.31 1.48 12.97
N ASN A 17 -19.51 1.86 12.54
CA ASN A 17 -19.90 1.93 11.13
C ASN A 17 -20.11 3.37 10.63
N ASN A 18 -19.97 4.37 11.52
CA ASN A 18 -20.06 5.78 11.19
C ASN A 18 -18.65 6.37 11.02
N VAL A 19 -18.25 6.66 9.78
CA VAL A 19 -16.90 7.18 9.48
C VAL A 19 -16.67 8.57 10.07
N ASN A 20 -17.71 9.35 10.35
CA ASN A 20 -17.56 10.68 10.95
C ASN A 20 -16.97 10.62 12.35
N TYR A 21 -17.08 9.49 13.06
CA TYR A 21 -16.39 9.29 14.34
C TYR A 21 -14.88 9.53 14.20
N PHE A 22 -14.29 9.03 13.13
CA PHE A 22 -12.85 9.20 12.84
C PHE A 22 -12.52 10.57 12.23
N ARG A 23 -13.51 11.28 11.67
CA ARG A 23 -13.32 12.61 11.05
C ARG A 23 -13.37 13.77 12.03
N GLN A 24 -13.74 13.55 13.29
CA GLN A 24 -13.86 14.63 14.29
C GLN A 24 -12.54 15.38 14.49
N GLN A 25 -11.41 14.73 14.24
CA GLN A 25 -10.07 15.31 14.35
C GLN A 25 -9.49 15.74 12.99
N ASN A 26 -10.25 15.65 11.90
CA ASN A 26 -9.80 16.12 10.59
C ASN A 26 -9.68 17.65 10.61
N LEU A 27 -8.46 18.14 10.43
CA LEU A 27 -8.19 19.57 10.22
C LEU A 27 -8.34 19.99 8.75
N SER A 28 -8.42 19.03 7.84
CA SER A 28 -8.46 19.25 6.40
C SER A 28 -9.90 19.28 5.87
N SER A 29 -10.18 20.18 4.93
CA SER A 29 -11.43 20.24 4.19
C SER A 29 -11.53 19.21 3.04
N LEU A 30 -10.50 18.38 2.84
CA LEU A 30 -10.46 17.39 1.76
C LEU A 30 -11.47 16.25 1.95
N THR A 31 -11.86 15.94 3.19
CA THR A 31 -12.83 14.90 3.53
C THR A 31 -13.89 15.47 4.47
N PRO A 32 -14.92 16.14 3.94
CA PRO A 32 -15.94 16.82 4.73
C PRO A 32 -16.79 15.81 5.49
N VAL A 33 -17.53 16.33 6.46
CA VAL A 33 -18.56 15.57 7.16
C VAL A 33 -19.67 15.22 6.17
N THR A 34 -19.97 13.92 6.06
CA THR A 34 -21.05 13.38 5.22
C THR A 34 -22.13 12.74 6.11
N GLU A 35 -23.04 11.95 5.54
CA GLU A 35 -23.93 11.09 6.35
C GLU A 35 -23.17 10.05 7.21
N GLY A 36 -21.87 9.88 6.97
CA GLY A 36 -21.02 9.02 7.79
C GLY A 36 -21.13 7.53 7.47
N LYS A 37 -21.83 7.11 6.41
CA LYS A 37 -21.98 5.70 6.05
C LYS A 37 -20.64 5.09 5.61
N ALA A 38 -20.18 4.04 6.30
CA ALA A 38 -19.04 3.24 5.88
C ALA A 38 -19.44 2.26 4.76
N SER A 39 -19.58 2.75 3.52
CA SER A 39 -19.97 1.93 2.36
C SER A 39 -19.04 2.17 1.16
N TRP A 40 -19.12 1.30 0.15
CA TRP A 40 -18.27 1.41 -1.04
C TRP A 40 -18.52 2.70 -1.84
N PRO A 41 -19.77 3.10 -2.14
CA PRO A 41 -20.04 4.38 -2.80
C PRO A 41 -19.56 5.59 -1.99
N ALA A 42 -19.67 5.53 -0.66
CA ALA A 42 -19.19 6.62 0.21
C ALA A 42 -17.66 6.77 0.11
N LEU A 43 -16.92 5.66 0.16
CA LEU A 43 -15.47 5.64 -0.04
C LEU A 43 -15.09 6.22 -1.42
N ILE A 44 -15.77 5.81 -2.49
CA ILE A 44 -15.51 6.35 -3.83
C ILE A 44 -15.78 7.86 -3.86
N GLU A 45 -16.88 8.35 -3.25
CA GLU A 45 -17.16 9.79 -3.24
C GLU A 45 -16.10 10.60 -2.48
N ASP A 46 -15.61 10.09 -1.35
CA ASP A 46 -14.51 10.74 -0.62
C ASP A 46 -13.24 10.82 -1.47
N ILE A 47 -12.88 9.73 -2.17
CA ILE A 47 -11.72 9.73 -3.08
C ILE A 47 -11.95 10.69 -4.24
N LYS A 48 -13.14 10.68 -4.87
CA LYS A 48 -13.47 11.60 -5.95
C LYS A 48 -13.34 13.05 -5.51
N GLN A 49 -13.77 13.37 -4.28
CA GLN A 49 -13.60 14.70 -3.73
C GLN A 49 -12.12 15.07 -3.60
N ILE A 50 -11.29 14.19 -3.03
CA ILE A 50 -9.83 14.41 -2.93
C ILE A 50 -9.23 14.64 -4.31
N LEU A 51 -9.57 13.82 -5.30
CA LEU A 51 -9.05 13.93 -6.67
C LEU A 51 -9.47 15.24 -7.36
N ARG A 52 -10.73 15.68 -7.18
CA ARG A 52 -11.22 16.95 -7.75
C ARG A 52 -10.50 18.17 -7.16
N VAL A 53 -10.20 18.15 -5.87
CA VAL A 53 -9.57 19.28 -5.16
C VAL A 53 -8.06 19.29 -5.38
N PHE A 54 -7.39 18.15 -5.15
CA PHE A 54 -5.94 18.05 -5.18
C PHE A 54 -5.37 17.91 -6.61
N LYS A 55 -6.12 17.29 -7.53
CA LYS A 55 -5.74 17.06 -8.94
C LYS A 55 -4.30 16.49 -9.09
N PRO A 56 -4.01 15.33 -8.48
CA PRO A 56 -2.66 14.79 -8.51
C PRO A 56 -2.24 14.35 -9.91
N ASP A 57 -1.00 14.66 -10.30
CA ASP A 57 -0.36 14.06 -11.48
C ASP A 57 0.04 12.59 -11.25
N ILE A 58 0.30 12.24 -9.99
CA ILE A 58 0.79 10.92 -9.56
C ILE A 58 0.03 10.48 -8.32
N ILE A 59 -0.50 9.26 -8.35
CA ILE A 59 -1.07 8.59 -7.17
C ILE A 59 -0.25 7.32 -6.91
N VAL A 60 0.26 7.18 -5.69
CA VAL A 60 1.01 5.98 -5.26
C VAL A 60 0.07 5.05 -4.51
N THR A 61 -0.05 3.78 -4.92
CA THR A 61 -0.98 2.82 -4.31
C THR A 61 -0.49 1.37 -4.52
N PRO A 62 -0.91 0.39 -3.71
CA PRO A 62 -0.47 -1.00 -3.90
C PRO A 62 -0.93 -1.62 -5.23
N TYR A 63 -0.12 -2.50 -5.82
CA TYR A 63 -0.49 -3.28 -7.00
C TYR A 63 -1.42 -4.44 -6.58
N PRO A 64 -2.71 -4.47 -6.98
CA PRO A 64 -3.68 -5.39 -6.37
C PRO A 64 -3.45 -6.88 -6.65
N ALA A 65 -2.98 -7.23 -7.85
CA ALA A 65 -2.69 -8.63 -8.22
C ALA A 65 -1.58 -9.28 -7.36
N ILE A 66 -0.58 -8.50 -6.95
CA ILE A 66 0.64 -9.02 -6.33
C ILE A 66 0.79 -8.65 -4.85
N ASP A 67 -0.04 -7.76 -4.32
CA ASP A 67 -0.08 -7.51 -2.88
C ASP A 67 -1.04 -8.49 -2.21
N TRP A 68 -0.66 -9.07 -1.08
CA TRP A 68 -1.46 -10.09 -0.39
C TRP A 68 -2.68 -9.49 0.35
N HIS A 69 -2.57 -8.26 0.87
CA HIS A 69 -3.54 -7.74 1.84
C HIS A 69 -4.81 -7.21 1.16
N THR A 70 -5.98 -7.70 1.58
CA THR A 70 -7.27 -7.34 0.96
C THR A 70 -7.53 -5.83 0.98
N ASP A 71 -7.24 -5.14 2.09
CA ASP A 71 -7.46 -3.69 2.16
C ASP A 71 -6.56 -2.91 1.20
N HIS A 72 -5.34 -3.38 0.92
CA HIS A 72 -4.46 -2.77 -0.07
C HIS A 72 -5.05 -2.89 -1.46
N LYS A 73 -5.53 -4.09 -1.82
CA LYS A 73 -6.22 -4.34 -3.09
C LYS A 73 -7.42 -3.43 -3.25
N LEU A 74 -8.30 -3.43 -2.27
CA LEU A 74 -9.56 -2.68 -2.30
C LEU A 74 -9.33 -1.16 -2.34
N SER A 75 -8.29 -0.66 -1.67
CA SER A 75 -7.94 0.77 -1.71
C SER A 75 -7.57 1.21 -3.12
N THR A 76 -6.72 0.45 -3.82
CA THR A 76 -6.38 0.73 -5.22
C THR A 76 -7.58 0.62 -6.14
N LEU A 77 -8.43 -0.39 -5.96
CA LEU A 77 -9.66 -0.53 -6.77
C LEU A 77 -10.62 0.64 -6.56
N ALA A 78 -10.70 1.20 -5.34
CA ALA A 78 -11.51 2.37 -5.07
C ALA A 78 -10.95 3.62 -5.77
N VAL A 79 -9.62 3.76 -5.81
CA VAL A 79 -8.94 4.82 -6.58
C VAL A 79 -9.23 4.70 -8.07
N ILE A 80 -9.08 3.50 -8.64
CA ILE A 80 -9.36 3.25 -10.07
C ILE A 80 -10.84 3.57 -10.38
N ALA A 81 -11.77 3.10 -9.55
CA ALA A 81 -13.19 3.39 -9.74
C ALA A 81 -13.48 4.90 -9.68
N ALA A 82 -12.87 5.64 -8.75
CA ALA A 82 -13.01 7.09 -8.66
C ALA A 82 -12.44 7.82 -9.89
N ILE A 83 -11.27 7.40 -10.40
CA ILE A 83 -10.68 7.91 -11.65
C ILE A 83 -11.63 7.70 -12.83
N GLN A 84 -12.14 6.47 -12.97
CA GLN A 84 -13.06 6.10 -14.05
C GLN A 84 -14.37 6.88 -13.98
N GLU A 85 -15.00 6.98 -12.80
CA GLU A 85 -16.25 7.73 -12.58
C GLU A 85 -16.08 9.24 -12.83
N LEU A 86 -14.89 9.79 -12.59
CA LEU A 86 -14.57 11.19 -12.88
C LEU A 86 -14.16 11.43 -14.34
N GLY A 87 -13.92 10.39 -15.13
CA GLY A 87 -13.46 10.54 -16.51
C GLY A 87 -12.03 11.09 -16.64
N LEU A 88 -11.17 10.90 -15.63
CA LEU A 88 -9.81 11.44 -15.64
C LEU A 88 -8.92 10.64 -16.59
N GLN A 89 -8.32 11.32 -17.57
CA GLN A 89 -7.43 10.71 -18.58
C GLN A 89 -5.95 11.04 -18.36
N GLN A 90 -5.66 12.10 -17.59
CA GLN A 90 -4.31 12.58 -17.33
C GLN A 90 -3.92 12.23 -15.90
N GLY A 91 -2.71 11.68 -15.74
CA GLY A 91 -2.16 11.26 -14.46
C GLY A 91 -1.64 9.83 -14.52
N ARG A 92 -0.93 9.42 -13.48
CA ARG A 92 -0.27 8.12 -13.39
C ARG A 92 -0.50 7.45 -12.04
N LEU A 93 -0.77 6.15 -12.07
CA LEU A 93 -0.68 5.29 -10.89
C LEU A 93 0.74 4.73 -10.78
N PHE A 94 1.35 4.92 -9.62
CA PHE A 94 2.64 4.35 -9.26
C PHE A 94 2.37 3.18 -8.32
N LEU A 95 2.42 1.97 -8.88
CA LEU A 95 2.03 0.75 -8.19
C LEU A 95 3.23 0.10 -7.50
N TYR A 96 3.14 -0.15 -6.20
CA TYR A 96 4.16 -0.85 -5.40
C TYR A 96 3.60 -2.14 -4.79
N THR A 97 4.44 -3.04 -4.30
CA THR A 97 3.97 -4.19 -3.48
C THR A 97 4.65 -4.16 -2.12
N ASN A 98 3.84 -4.24 -1.05
CA ASN A 98 4.33 -4.25 0.32
C ASN A 98 4.46 -5.69 0.84
N HIS A 99 3.47 -6.52 0.51
CA HIS A 99 3.42 -7.93 0.85
C HIS A 99 3.22 -8.75 -0.42
N LEU A 100 4.30 -9.26 -1.01
CA LEU A 100 4.18 -10.10 -2.19
C LEU A 100 3.35 -11.36 -1.84
N THR A 101 2.30 -11.64 -2.63
CA THR A 101 1.41 -12.80 -2.43
C THR A 101 2.17 -14.13 -2.29
N ALA A 102 3.28 -14.29 -3.02
CA ALA A 102 4.07 -15.52 -3.01
C ALA A 102 4.88 -15.73 -1.71
N ASN A 103 5.42 -14.67 -1.10
CA ASN A 103 6.23 -14.78 0.12
C ASN A 103 6.48 -13.42 0.81
N ASN A 104 6.87 -13.49 2.10
CA ASN A 104 7.27 -12.33 2.91
C ASN A 104 8.75 -11.93 2.74
N TYR A 105 9.48 -12.51 1.79
CA TYR A 105 10.89 -12.20 1.53
C TYR A 105 11.09 -11.15 0.45
N PHE A 106 10.08 -10.83 -0.34
CA PHE A 106 10.19 -9.73 -1.29
C PHE A 106 10.22 -8.35 -0.57
N PRO A 107 11.01 -7.36 -1.04
CA PRO A 107 12.03 -7.45 -2.10
C PRO A 107 13.23 -8.32 -1.71
N TYR A 108 13.77 -9.05 -2.69
CA TYR A 108 14.91 -9.94 -2.46
C TYR A 108 16.21 -9.15 -2.25
N GLY A 109 17.16 -9.75 -1.53
CA GLY A 109 18.43 -9.12 -1.17
C GLY A 109 18.39 -8.40 0.18
N GLN A 110 19.52 -7.80 0.54
CA GLN A 110 19.76 -7.18 1.84
C GLN A 110 19.21 -5.76 1.92
N GLN A 111 19.04 -5.28 3.16
CA GLN A 111 18.71 -3.88 3.41
C GLN A 111 19.73 -2.96 2.72
N GLY A 112 19.25 -1.88 2.08
CA GLY A 112 20.08 -0.93 1.36
C GLY A 112 20.45 -1.33 -0.07
N GLU A 113 20.14 -2.54 -0.52
CA GLU A 113 20.32 -2.94 -1.92
C GLU A 113 19.19 -2.42 -2.82
N LEU A 114 19.37 -2.50 -4.13
CA LEU A 114 18.34 -2.14 -5.12
C LEU A 114 17.12 -3.04 -4.99
N VAL A 115 15.92 -2.50 -5.15
CA VAL A 115 14.68 -3.28 -5.19
C VAL A 115 14.68 -4.18 -6.42
N SER A 116 14.46 -5.48 -6.21
CA SER A 116 14.22 -6.44 -7.30
C SER A 116 12.85 -6.19 -7.94
N ILE A 117 12.73 -6.40 -9.25
CA ILE A 117 11.42 -6.45 -9.91
C ILE A 117 10.58 -7.58 -9.29
N PRO A 118 9.28 -7.35 -8.98
CA PRO A 118 8.42 -8.40 -8.46
C PRO A 118 8.38 -9.58 -9.44
N PRO A 119 8.48 -10.83 -8.95
CA PRO A 119 8.39 -11.99 -9.82
C PRO A 119 6.99 -12.06 -10.43
N ASP A 120 6.93 -12.21 -11.75
CA ASP A 120 5.72 -12.44 -12.51
C ASP A 120 5.74 -13.86 -13.08
N PHE A 121 5.22 -14.81 -12.30
CA PHE A 121 5.28 -16.23 -12.65
C PHE A 121 4.41 -16.58 -13.87
N ASN A 122 3.36 -15.79 -14.13
CA ASN A 122 2.38 -16.06 -15.19
C ASN A 122 2.48 -15.07 -16.36
N GLN A 123 3.43 -14.15 -16.33
CA GLN A 123 3.60 -13.07 -17.32
C GLN A 123 2.31 -12.27 -17.52
N SER A 124 1.58 -12.03 -16.42
CA SER A 124 0.27 -11.41 -16.44
C SER A 124 0.25 -9.97 -15.94
N LEU A 125 1.39 -9.44 -15.45
CA LEU A 125 1.44 -8.07 -14.92
C LEU A 125 1.45 -7.03 -16.04
N TYR A 126 0.51 -6.09 -15.96
CA TYR A 126 0.43 -4.94 -16.83
C TYR A 126 1.08 -3.72 -16.20
N PHE A 127 1.91 -3.04 -16.96
CA PHE A 127 2.39 -1.69 -16.66
C PHE A 127 2.80 -1.00 -17.96
N ASP A 128 2.57 0.30 -18.06
CA ASP A 128 2.97 1.11 -19.20
C ASP A 128 4.47 1.44 -19.14
N SER A 129 5.03 1.55 -17.93
CA SER A 129 6.47 1.74 -17.71
C SER A 129 6.91 1.33 -16.31
N ILE A 130 8.21 1.28 -16.08
CA ILE A 130 8.81 1.06 -14.75
C ILE A 130 9.49 2.35 -14.31
N TYR A 131 9.21 2.79 -13.09
CA TYR A 131 9.87 3.93 -12.48
C TYR A 131 10.70 3.49 -11.28
N SER A 132 11.96 3.91 -11.25
CA SER A 132 12.89 3.67 -10.15
C SER A 132 13.33 5.01 -9.57
N TYR A 133 12.93 5.28 -8.32
CA TYR A 133 13.29 6.51 -7.62
C TYR A 133 14.47 6.26 -6.68
N GLN A 134 15.62 6.86 -6.97
CA GLN A 134 16.78 6.76 -6.08
C GLN A 134 16.64 7.70 -4.89
N LEU A 135 16.83 7.16 -3.68
CA LEU A 135 16.79 7.95 -2.46
C LEU A 135 18.11 8.70 -2.28
N ALA A 136 18.08 10.03 -2.35
CA ALA A 136 19.26 10.85 -2.12
C ALA A 136 19.81 10.71 -0.68
N LYS A 137 18.93 10.40 0.29
CA LYS A 137 19.27 10.32 1.72
C LYS A 137 18.61 9.11 2.40
N PRO A 138 19.18 7.90 2.26
CA PRO A 138 18.58 6.67 2.82
C PRO A 138 18.34 6.70 4.33
N LYS A 139 19.15 7.46 5.08
CA LYS A 139 19.00 7.61 6.54
C LYS A 139 17.69 8.30 6.93
N GLU A 140 17.23 9.28 6.15
CA GLU A 140 15.97 9.99 6.42
C GLU A 140 14.77 9.04 6.33
N LYS A 141 14.80 8.06 5.40
CA LYS A 141 13.80 6.99 5.32
C LYS A 141 13.77 6.16 6.60
N ILE A 142 14.93 5.76 7.12
CA ILE A 142 15.00 4.99 8.38
C ILE A 142 14.36 5.77 9.52
N PHE A 143 14.72 7.05 9.68
CA PHE A 143 14.13 7.89 10.72
C PHE A 143 12.62 8.06 10.57
N ALA A 144 12.12 8.22 9.34
CA ALA A 144 10.68 8.30 9.09
C ALA A 144 9.96 6.99 9.48
N LEU A 145 10.53 5.83 9.15
CA LEU A 145 9.96 4.53 9.54
C LEU A 145 9.98 4.31 11.05
N GLU A 146 11.06 4.69 11.73
CA GLU A 146 11.15 4.64 13.21
C GLU A 146 10.15 5.57 13.92
N ALA A 147 9.71 6.64 13.25
CA ALA A 147 8.68 7.52 13.77
C ALA A 147 7.27 6.90 13.71
N MET A 148 7.07 5.84 12.90
CA MET A 148 5.81 5.13 12.80
C MET A 148 5.66 4.14 13.96
N HIS A 149 4.65 4.36 14.81
CA HIS A 149 4.49 3.60 16.06
C HIS A 149 4.21 2.10 15.83
N ASP A 150 3.49 1.76 14.76
CA ASP A 150 3.16 0.41 14.32
C ASP A 150 4.37 -0.40 13.86
N LEU A 151 5.44 0.26 13.41
CA LEU A 151 6.67 -0.40 12.97
C LEU A 151 7.68 -0.60 14.10
N ARG A 152 7.48 0.01 15.27
CA ARG A 152 8.39 -0.15 16.41
C ARG A 152 8.29 -1.55 16.97
N LEU A 153 9.44 -2.09 17.34
CA LEU A 153 9.49 -3.30 18.16
C LEU A 153 8.72 -3.05 19.47
N ASP A 154 8.07 -4.10 19.96
CA ASP A 154 7.44 -4.07 21.28
C ASP A 154 8.44 -3.67 22.37
N THR A 155 7.98 -3.33 23.58
CA THR A 155 8.87 -2.91 24.66
C THR A 155 9.60 -4.08 25.33
N SER A 156 9.54 -5.31 24.78
CA SER A 156 10.13 -6.50 25.42
C SER A 156 11.66 -6.43 25.53
N TRP A 157 12.32 -5.65 24.65
CA TRP A 157 13.76 -5.39 24.67
C TRP A 157 14.24 -4.63 25.93
N LEU A 158 13.34 -3.97 26.67
CA LEU A 158 13.68 -3.32 27.93
C LEU A 158 14.04 -4.32 29.03
N SER A 159 13.60 -5.57 28.89
CA SER A 159 13.96 -6.65 29.81
C SER A 159 15.25 -7.35 29.35
N VAL A 160 16.12 -7.73 30.29
CA VAL A 160 17.34 -8.50 29.97
C VAL A 160 17.01 -9.78 29.18
N PRO A 161 16.03 -10.62 29.57
CA PRO A 161 15.67 -11.81 28.80
C PRO A 161 15.16 -11.48 27.39
N GLY A 162 14.36 -10.42 27.25
CA GLY A 162 13.83 -9.98 25.96
C GLY A 162 14.93 -9.46 25.03
N ALA A 163 15.87 -8.68 25.55
CA ALA A 163 17.04 -8.21 24.80
C ALA A 163 17.88 -9.38 24.27
N PHE A 164 18.16 -10.39 25.11
CA PHE A 164 18.86 -11.60 24.68
C PHE A 164 18.06 -12.36 23.62
N LYS A 165 16.75 -12.55 23.80
CA LYS A 165 15.89 -13.21 22.81
C LYS A 165 15.97 -12.51 21.46
N ILE A 166 15.81 -11.19 21.44
CA ILE A 166 15.87 -10.37 20.22
C ILE A 166 17.24 -10.52 19.56
N LEU A 167 18.33 -10.38 20.31
CA LEU A 167 19.70 -10.53 19.80
C LEU A 167 19.92 -11.90 19.13
N TRP A 168 19.58 -12.99 19.81
CA TRP A 168 19.72 -14.34 19.26
C TRP A 168 18.84 -14.57 18.03
N THR A 169 17.59 -14.08 18.03
CA THR A 169 16.71 -14.18 16.86
C THR A 169 17.24 -13.39 15.67
N THR A 170 17.74 -12.17 15.89
CA THR A 170 18.30 -11.32 14.83
C THR A 170 19.59 -11.93 14.26
N LEU A 171 20.48 -12.44 15.11
CA LEU A 171 21.70 -13.15 14.68
C LEU A 171 21.35 -14.40 13.84
N GLY A 172 20.42 -15.23 14.32
CA GLY A 172 19.98 -16.43 13.61
C GLY A 172 19.35 -16.11 12.27
N ASN A 173 18.48 -15.10 12.22
CA ASN A 173 17.85 -14.64 10.98
C ASN A 173 18.87 -14.10 9.97
N LYS A 174 19.88 -13.36 10.42
CA LYS A 174 20.94 -12.84 9.56
C LYS A 174 21.81 -13.97 8.99
N LEU A 175 22.22 -14.92 9.84
CA LEU A 175 23.05 -16.06 9.41
C LEU A 175 22.32 -16.97 8.41
N LEU A 176 21.02 -17.18 8.61
CA LEU A 176 20.20 -18.03 7.75
C LEU A 176 19.54 -17.29 6.57
N LEU A 177 19.81 -15.98 6.41
CA LEU A 177 19.15 -15.11 5.41
C LEU A 177 17.60 -15.17 5.50
N LYS A 178 17.07 -15.33 6.71
CA LYS A 178 15.64 -15.46 7.03
C LYS A 178 15.03 -14.19 7.61
N ASP A 179 15.73 -13.07 7.53
CA ASP A 179 15.22 -11.81 8.05
C ASP A 179 13.95 -11.39 7.28
N GLN A 180 12.80 -11.31 7.95
CA GLN A 180 11.51 -10.89 7.39
C GLN A 180 11.08 -9.51 7.90
N THR A 181 11.97 -8.78 8.58
CA THR A 181 11.65 -7.49 9.17
C THR A 181 11.17 -6.49 8.11
N TYR A 182 10.28 -5.59 8.53
CA TYR A 182 9.81 -4.52 7.66
C TYR A 182 10.97 -3.61 7.20
N PHE A 183 11.90 -3.29 8.11
CA PHE A 183 13.07 -2.47 7.79
C PHE A 183 13.96 -3.07 6.70
N ARG A 184 14.16 -4.40 6.71
CA ARG A 184 14.93 -5.09 5.65
C ARG A 184 14.27 -4.94 4.27
N ARG A 185 12.93 -4.98 4.22
CA ARG A 185 12.15 -4.83 2.98
C ARG A 185 12.03 -3.39 2.51
N ALA A 186 11.75 -2.48 3.44
CA ALA A 186 11.45 -1.09 3.14
C ALA A 186 12.70 -0.26 2.89
N VAL A 187 13.77 -0.41 3.67
CA VAL A 187 14.96 0.47 3.53
C VAL A 187 15.83 -0.06 2.39
N ARG A 188 15.62 0.47 1.19
CA ARG A 188 16.28 0.07 -0.07
C ARG A 188 17.00 1.27 -0.71
N ALA A 189 17.90 1.01 -1.66
CA ALA A 189 18.61 2.08 -2.37
C ALA A 189 17.69 2.91 -3.29
N ASN A 190 16.59 2.32 -3.74
CA ASN A 190 15.57 2.93 -4.60
C ASN A 190 14.16 2.47 -4.19
N GLU A 191 13.15 3.24 -4.57
CA GLU A 191 11.76 2.77 -4.66
C GLU A 191 11.51 2.32 -6.09
N LEU A 192 10.80 1.20 -6.27
CA LEU A 192 10.40 0.69 -7.57
C LEU A 192 8.88 0.76 -7.70
N PHE A 193 8.40 1.29 -8.82
CA PHE A 193 6.99 1.37 -9.14
C PHE A 193 6.73 0.81 -10.53
N LEU A 194 5.68 0.00 -10.63
CA LEU A 194 5.05 -0.35 -11.90
C LEU A 194 4.05 0.74 -12.23
N VAL A 195 4.27 1.46 -13.34
CA VAL A 195 3.51 2.67 -13.66
C VAL A 195 2.39 2.34 -14.63
N VAL A 196 1.19 2.83 -14.34
CA VAL A 196 0.02 2.73 -15.23
C VAL A 196 -0.55 4.12 -15.47
N ASP A 197 -0.68 4.53 -16.72
CA ASP A 197 -1.30 5.79 -17.10
C ASP A 197 -2.82 5.73 -16.88
N PHE A 198 -3.45 6.84 -16.49
CA PHE A 198 -4.90 6.87 -16.26
C PHE A 198 -5.69 6.47 -17.51
N SER A 199 -5.21 6.84 -18.71
CA SER A 199 -5.82 6.42 -19.97
C SER A 199 -5.84 4.90 -20.16
N SER A 200 -4.84 4.17 -19.64
CA SER A 200 -4.78 2.72 -19.74
C SER A 200 -5.81 2.02 -18.84
N LEU A 201 -6.27 2.68 -17.77
CA LEU A 201 -7.29 2.15 -16.86
C LEU A 201 -8.69 2.01 -17.47
N TYR A 202 -8.91 2.52 -18.68
CA TYR A 202 -10.17 2.35 -19.42
C TYR A 202 -10.19 1.10 -20.30
N LYS A 203 -9.05 0.40 -20.44
CA LYS A 203 -8.95 -0.87 -21.16
C LYS A 203 -9.31 -2.02 -20.23
N ILE A 204 -10.16 -2.92 -20.69
CA ILE A 204 -10.64 -4.04 -19.87
C ILE A 204 -9.50 -5.02 -19.53
N GLU A 205 -8.56 -5.21 -20.46
CA GLU A 205 -7.40 -6.08 -20.29
C GLU A 205 -6.49 -5.60 -19.17
N THR A 206 -6.26 -4.27 -19.11
CA THR A 206 -5.50 -3.64 -18.04
C THR A 206 -6.17 -3.84 -16.69
N ILE A 207 -7.49 -3.62 -16.60
CA ILE A 207 -8.24 -3.83 -15.35
C ILE A 207 -8.19 -5.29 -14.89
N ASN A 208 -8.37 -6.24 -15.81
CA ASN A 208 -8.30 -7.67 -15.48
C ASN A 208 -6.91 -8.04 -14.96
N SER A 209 -5.83 -7.59 -15.61
CA SER A 209 -4.46 -7.82 -15.15
C SER A 209 -4.18 -7.22 -13.77
N LEU A 210 -4.74 -6.05 -13.46
CA LEU A 210 -4.59 -5.44 -12.14
C LEU A 210 -5.35 -6.19 -11.05
N MET A 211 -6.44 -6.89 -11.40
CA MET A 211 -7.34 -7.57 -10.47
C MET A 211 -7.01 -9.06 -10.26
N GLU A 212 -6.58 -9.76 -11.31
CA GLU A 212 -6.26 -11.18 -11.27
C GLU A 212 -4.93 -11.40 -10.55
N ALA A 213 -4.93 -12.23 -9.51
CA ALA A 213 -3.68 -12.55 -8.83
C ALA A 213 -2.76 -13.33 -9.77
N ALA A 214 -1.47 -12.98 -9.78
CA ALA A 214 -0.45 -13.88 -10.31
C ALA A 214 -0.41 -15.12 -9.40
N HIS A 215 -1.13 -16.17 -9.81
CA HIS A 215 -1.23 -17.46 -9.10
C HIS A 215 0.06 -18.28 -9.17
#